data_AF-A0A402AFM5-F1
#
_entry.id   AF-A0A402AFM5-F1
#
_cell.length_a   1.000
_cell.length_b   1.000
_cell.length_c   1.000
_cell.angle_alpha   90.00
_cell.angle_beta   90.00
_cell.angle_gamma   90.00
#
_symmetry.space_group_name_H-M   'P 1'
#
loop_
_entity.id
_entity.type
_entity.pdbx_description
1 polymer ?
#
loop_
_entity_poly.entity_id
_entity_poly.type
_entity_poly.pdbx_seq_one_letter_code
_entity_poly.pdbx_strand_id
1 'polypeptide(L)'
;MRLSFIHITGRLLIFLSIIIIILANLSSHAHAAVAAEPISVSSETATLNFPKSMDFQLDAHDAATPLELATLSLDFNYEHMTEVHAVAHTQAHDILFQWHEVFDQQHFMPVGTILTYHWTIEDINGHQYDSEAKKFQITDTRFQWQHLSQGLYQVNWYNRSTDFGQILLTQTTNSLKRIYTNLGTPLQKPVNLWVYDNNDDFHSSLPPDTVEWVGGVTFFQLNQASVVVSGPDDITLSRDLPMN
;
A
#
# COMPACT_ATOMS: atom_id res chain seq x y z
N MET A 1 11.33 -37.63 78.48
CA MET A 1 10.84 -37.74 77.08
C MET A 1 9.78 -36.66 76.80
N ARG A 2 10.11 -35.36 76.84
CA ARG A 2 9.15 -34.24 76.66
C ARG A 2 9.66 -33.08 75.78
N LEU A 3 10.87 -33.17 75.21
CA LEU A 3 11.45 -32.08 74.38
C LEU A 3 11.22 -32.24 72.86
N SER A 4 10.74 -33.39 72.38
CA SER A 4 10.57 -33.65 70.94
C SER A 4 9.26 -33.09 70.36
N PHE A 5 8.19 -32.95 71.15
CA PHE A 5 6.88 -32.53 70.66
C PHE A 5 6.79 -31.03 70.30
N ILE A 6 7.55 -30.17 70.99
CA ILE A 6 7.55 -28.71 70.79
C ILE A 6 8.21 -28.32 69.44
N HIS A 7 9.17 -29.13 68.96
CA HIS A 7 9.86 -28.88 67.71
C HIS A 7 9.01 -29.23 66.47
N ILE A 8 8.07 -30.17 66.62
CA ILE A 8 7.19 -30.62 65.53
C ILE A 8 6.04 -29.62 65.32
N THR A 9 5.46 -29.09 66.40
CA THR A 9 4.40 -28.08 66.33
C THR A 9 4.93 -26.73 65.83
N GLY A 10 6.14 -26.34 66.21
CA GLY A 10 6.79 -25.13 65.68
C GLY A 10 7.10 -25.21 64.18
N ARG A 11 7.53 -26.39 63.68
CA ARG A 11 7.76 -26.62 62.24
C ARG A 11 6.46 -26.60 61.44
N LEU A 12 5.37 -27.16 61.98
CA LEU A 12 4.06 -27.15 61.33
C LEU A 12 3.49 -25.72 61.19
N LEU A 13 3.66 -24.89 62.22
CA LEU A 13 3.24 -23.47 62.19
C LEU A 13 4.02 -22.67 61.14
N ILE A 14 5.34 -22.88 61.03
CA ILE A 14 6.18 -22.20 60.02
C ILE A 14 5.77 -22.62 58.60
N PHE A 15 5.49 -23.91 58.36
CA PHE A 15 4.99 -24.37 57.06
C PHE A 15 3.63 -23.74 56.73
N LEU A 16 2.72 -23.65 57.70
CA LEU A 16 1.41 -23.01 57.52
C LEU A 16 1.55 -21.51 57.19
N SER A 17 2.48 -20.81 57.85
CA SER A 17 2.78 -19.39 57.56
C SER A 17 3.36 -19.19 56.16
N ILE A 18 4.25 -20.07 55.72
CA ILE A 18 4.84 -20.01 54.37
C ILE A 18 3.77 -20.27 53.30
N ILE A 19 2.86 -21.23 53.54
CA ILE A 19 1.76 -21.54 52.63
C ILE A 19 0.78 -20.35 52.52
N ILE A 20 0.47 -19.67 53.62
CA ILE A 20 -0.39 -18.47 53.62
C ILE A 20 0.26 -17.31 52.85
N ILE A 21 1.59 -17.13 52.98
CA ILE A 21 2.33 -16.10 52.22
C ILE A 21 2.36 -16.43 50.72
N ILE A 22 2.48 -17.71 50.36
CA ILE A 22 2.43 -18.15 48.95
C ILE A 22 1.02 -17.96 48.38
N LEU A 23 -0.04 -18.32 49.10
CA LEU A 23 -1.43 -18.12 48.63
C LEU A 23 -1.81 -16.64 48.51
N ALA A 24 -1.27 -15.76 49.36
CA ALA A 24 -1.55 -14.32 49.29
C ALA A 24 -0.94 -13.62 48.06
N ASN A 25 0.06 -14.23 47.40
CA ASN A 25 0.71 -13.67 46.21
C ASN A 25 0.10 -14.14 44.87
N LEU A 26 -0.90 -15.03 44.88
CA LEU A 26 -1.58 -15.46 43.63
C LEU A 26 -2.76 -14.55 43.22
N SER A 27 -3.13 -13.55 44.03
CA SER A 27 -4.42 -12.86 43.92
C SER A 27 -4.41 -11.49 43.24
N SER A 28 -3.35 -11.13 42.51
CA SER A 28 -3.25 -9.79 41.89
C SER A 28 -2.64 -9.82 40.49
N HIS A 29 -3.26 -10.59 39.61
CA HIS A 29 -3.31 -10.24 38.18
C HIS A 29 -4.71 -9.72 37.88
N ALA A 30 -5.03 -8.55 38.42
CA ALA A 30 -6.10 -7.76 37.84
C ALA A 30 -5.71 -7.53 36.38
N HIS A 31 -6.36 -8.25 35.48
CA HIS A 31 -6.25 -7.97 34.06
C HIS A 31 -6.76 -6.55 33.93
N ALA A 32 -5.88 -5.60 33.60
CA ALA A 32 -6.33 -4.33 33.08
C ALA A 32 -7.23 -4.68 31.90
N ALA A 33 -8.53 -4.46 32.06
CA ALA A 33 -9.42 -4.46 30.92
C ALA A 33 -8.87 -3.36 30.01
N VAL A 34 -8.31 -3.76 28.87
CA VAL A 34 -8.05 -2.83 27.77
C VAL A 34 -9.40 -2.18 27.52
N ALA A 35 -9.52 -0.89 27.78
CA ALA A 35 -10.72 -0.15 27.40
C ALA A 35 -10.92 -0.44 25.90
N ALA A 36 -12.09 -0.96 25.52
CA ALA A 36 -12.42 -1.05 24.11
C ALA A 36 -12.21 0.36 23.53
N GLU A 37 -11.42 0.47 22.45
CA GLU A 37 -11.30 1.74 21.76
C GLU A 37 -12.71 2.15 21.34
N PRO A 38 -13.19 3.33 21.78
CA PRO A 38 -14.58 3.70 21.60
C PRO A 38 -14.93 3.84 20.12
N ILE A 39 -13.95 4.24 19.31
CA ILE A 39 -14.01 4.34 17.86
C ILE A 39 -13.72 2.98 17.24
N SER A 40 -14.55 2.59 16.29
CA SER A 40 -14.43 1.36 15.50
C SER A 40 -14.67 1.64 14.02
N VAL A 41 -13.95 0.93 13.14
CA VAL A 41 -14.10 1.04 11.69
C VAL A 41 -14.77 -0.21 11.16
N SER A 42 -15.91 -0.04 10.48
CA SER A 42 -16.70 -1.15 9.93
C SER A 42 -16.29 -1.49 8.49
N SER A 43 -15.87 -0.48 7.71
CA SER A 43 -15.34 -0.66 6.37
C SER A 43 -14.41 0.48 5.96
N GLU A 44 -13.45 0.15 5.11
CA GLU A 44 -12.53 1.13 4.52
C GLU A 44 -12.16 0.66 3.12
N THR A 45 -12.40 1.51 2.12
CA THR A 45 -12.21 1.20 0.71
C THR A 45 -11.44 2.29 -0.01
N ALA A 46 -10.73 1.90 -1.06
CA ALA A 46 -10.07 2.80 -1.99
C ALA A 46 -10.30 2.30 -3.41
N THR A 47 -10.89 3.12 -4.27
CA THR A 47 -11.34 2.75 -5.62
C THR A 47 -10.67 3.62 -6.66
N LEU A 48 -9.88 3.01 -7.53
CA LEU A 48 -9.14 3.70 -8.58
C LEU A 48 -9.97 3.84 -9.87
N ASN A 49 -10.19 5.08 -10.32
CA ASN A 49 -10.76 5.42 -11.62
C ASN A 49 -9.64 5.92 -12.55
N PHE A 50 -8.73 5.02 -12.93
CA PHE A 50 -7.57 5.39 -13.74
C PHE A 50 -7.98 5.98 -15.11
N PRO A 51 -7.29 7.03 -15.60
CA PRO A 51 -6.17 7.75 -14.97
C PRO A 51 -6.60 8.96 -14.12
N LYS A 52 -7.89 9.12 -13.83
CA LYS A 52 -8.49 10.41 -13.46
C LYS A 52 -8.58 10.68 -11.97
N SER A 53 -8.86 9.66 -11.16
CA SER A 53 -9.12 9.88 -9.74
C SER A 53 -9.03 8.61 -8.91
N MET A 54 -9.03 8.78 -7.60
CA MET A 54 -9.17 7.71 -6.63
C MET A 54 -10.15 8.13 -5.52
N ASP A 55 -11.15 7.29 -5.26
CA ASP A 55 -12.16 7.53 -4.23
C ASP A 55 -11.82 6.73 -2.97
N PHE A 56 -11.78 7.40 -1.82
CA PHE A 56 -11.57 6.79 -0.52
C PHE A 56 -12.85 6.89 0.30
N GLN A 57 -13.20 5.81 1.00
CA GLN A 57 -14.33 5.79 1.92
C GLN A 57 -13.99 5.05 3.20
N LEU A 58 -14.43 5.58 4.33
CA LEU A 58 -14.25 4.97 5.64
C LEU A 58 -15.55 5.10 6.46
N ASP A 59 -16.10 3.97 6.88
CA ASP A 59 -17.29 3.88 7.73
C ASP A 59 -16.83 3.64 9.17
N ALA A 60 -17.08 4.62 10.03
CA ALA A 60 -16.67 4.63 11.43
C ALA A 60 -17.85 4.84 12.38
N HIS A 61 -17.74 4.19 13.54
CA HIS A 61 -18.69 4.25 14.62
C HIS A 61 -17.99 4.48 15.95
N ASP A 62 -18.51 5.41 16.76
CA ASP A 62 -18.14 5.56 18.17
C ASP A 62 -19.39 5.55 19.06
N ALA A 63 -19.47 4.57 19.96
CA ALA A 63 -20.63 4.38 20.84
C ALA A 63 -20.68 5.36 22.02
N ALA A 64 -19.56 6.00 22.36
CA ALA A 64 -19.39 6.84 23.53
C ALA A 64 -19.44 8.33 23.18
N THR A 65 -18.76 8.75 22.12
CA THR A 65 -18.60 10.15 21.74
C THR A 65 -18.95 10.36 20.26
N PRO A 66 -19.63 11.45 19.87
CA PRO A 66 -19.77 11.79 18.46
C PRO A 66 -18.41 12.02 17.77
N LEU A 67 -18.25 11.45 16.58
CA LEU A 67 -17.13 11.69 15.68
C LEU A 67 -17.27 13.08 15.04
N GLU A 68 -16.15 13.73 14.70
CA GLU A 68 -16.16 15.06 14.07
C GLU A 68 -15.27 15.14 12.83
N LEU A 69 -14.11 14.49 12.87
CA LEU A 69 -13.07 14.64 11.88
C LEU A 69 -12.44 13.29 11.55
N ALA A 70 -12.10 13.10 10.28
CA ALA A 70 -11.11 12.13 9.88
C ALA A 70 -10.02 12.82 9.07
N THR A 71 -8.78 12.38 9.21
CA THR A 71 -7.62 12.83 8.44
C THR A 71 -7.13 11.67 7.61
N LEU A 72 -7.11 11.83 6.28
CA LEU A 72 -6.56 10.85 5.33
C LEU A 72 -5.12 11.24 4.99
N SER A 73 -4.17 10.35 5.21
CA SER A 73 -2.78 10.52 4.78
C SER A 73 -2.50 9.66 3.55
N LEU A 74 -1.95 10.26 2.50
CA LEU A 74 -1.58 9.61 1.24
C LEU A 74 -0.07 9.77 1.01
N ASP A 75 0.66 8.67 0.87
CA ASP A 75 2.09 8.65 0.54
C ASP A 75 2.31 7.92 -0.80
N PHE A 76 2.63 8.70 -1.84
CA PHE A 76 2.92 8.19 -3.17
C PHE A 76 4.42 8.08 -3.38
N ASN A 77 4.90 6.87 -3.67
CA ASN A 77 6.33 6.64 -3.92
C ASN A 77 6.88 7.34 -5.18
N TYR A 78 6.01 7.87 -6.05
CA TYR A 78 6.37 8.57 -7.28
C TYR A 78 6.71 10.05 -7.03
N GLU A 79 5.90 10.75 -6.25
CA GLU A 79 6.07 12.19 -5.98
C GLU A 79 6.97 12.47 -4.76
N HIS A 80 7.28 11.44 -3.96
CA HIS A 80 8.07 11.55 -2.72
C HIS A 80 7.51 12.60 -1.74
N MET A 81 6.18 12.74 -1.75
CA MET A 81 5.44 13.68 -0.92
C MET A 81 4.31 12.94 -0.23
N THR A 82 4.09 13.28 1.04
CA THR A 82 2.92 12.85 1.79
C THR A 82 1.90 13.96 1.80
N GLU A 83 0.68 13.63 1.40
CA GLU A 83 -0.48 14.51 1.44
C GLU A 83 -1.33 14.17 2.66
N VAL A 84 -1.98 15.18 3.21
CA VAL A 84 -2.81 15.06 4.39
C VAL A 84 -4.09 15.86 4.18
N HIS A 85 -5.22 15.17 4.17
CA HIS A 85 -6.52 15.73 3.85
C HIS A 85 -7.46 15.62 5.05
N ALA A 86 -7.95 16.76 5.54
CA ALA A 86 -8.93 16.82 6.62
C ALA A 86 -10.35 16.67 6.05
N VAL A 87 -11.05 15.63 6.49
CA VAL A 87 -12.42 15.28 6.08
C VAL A 87 -13.35 15.52 7.27
N ALA A 88 -13.81 16.75 7.40
CA ALA A 88 -14.76 17.14 8.44
C ALA A 88 -16.18 16.72 8.08
N HIS A 89 -16.96 16.33 9.09
CA HIS A 89 -18.37 15.96 8.91
C HIS A 89 -19.23 16.59 10.01
N THR A 90 -20.56 16.59 9.84
CA THR A 90 -21.47 16.93 10.93
C THR A 90 -21.34 15.87 12.02
N GLN A 91 -21.23 16.32 13.29
CA GLN A 91 -21.00 15.46 14.44
C GLN A 91 -22.08 14.37 14.56
N ALA A 92 -21.64 13.11 14.58
CA ALA A 92 -22.52 11.94 14.70
C ALA A 92 -21.77 10.73 15.25
N HIS A 93 -22.49 9.76 15.80
CA HIS A 93 -21.92 8.50 16.28
C HIS A 93 -21.54 7.55 15.14
N ASP A 94 -22.16 7.69 13.97
CA ASP A 94 -21.90 6.91 12.76
C ASP A 94 -21.61 7.89 11.62
N ILE A 95 -20.42 7.79 11.02
CA ILE A 95 -20.01 8.66 9.91
C ILE A 95 -19.37 7.84 8.80
N LEU A 96 -19.83 8.09 7.57
CA LEU A 96 -19.15 7.70 6.34
C LEU A 96 -18.28 8.87 5.86
N PHE A 97 -16.98 8.80 6.10
CA PHE A 97 -16.02 9.75 5.57
C PHE A 97 -15.71 9.42 4.11
N GLN A 98 -15.63 10.43 3.27
CA GLN A 98 -15.38 10.28 1.83
C GLN A 98 -14.37 11.31 1.35
N TRP A 99 -13.39 10.89 0.56
CA TRP A 99 -12.42 11.76 -0.10
C TRP A 99 -12.29 11.40 -1.58
N HIS A 100 -12.26 12.41 -2.45
CA HIS A 100 -12.08 12.24 -3.88
C HIS A 100 -10.77 12.88 -4.31
N GLU A 101 -9.77 12.03 -4.57
CA GLU A 101 -8.45 12.47 -5.02
C GLU A 101 -8.45 12.60 -6.55
N VAL A 102 -8.08 13.76 -7.08
CA VAL A 102 -8.12 14.05 -8.52
C VAL A 102 -6.72 14.00 -9.09
N PHE A 103 -6.52 13.15 -10.10
CA PHE A 103 -5.27 13.10 -10.84
C PHE A 103 -5.35 14.01 -12.07
N ASP A 104 -4.62 15.12 -12.01
CA ASP A 104 -4.51 16.10 -13.09
C ASP A 104 -3.08 16.15 -13.66
N GLN A 105 -2.74 17.20 -14.41
CA GLN A 105 -1.40 17.35 -14.99
C GLN A 105 -0.29 17.53 -13.95
N GLN A 106 -0.60 18.15 -12.83
CA GLN A 106 0.37 18.48 -11.78
C GLN A 106 0.44 17.37 -10.73
N HIS A 107 -0.62 16.57 -10.63
CA HIS A 107 -0.76 15.45 -9.69
C HIS A 107 -1.13 14.15 -10.43
N PHE A 108 -0.35 13.78 -11.44
CA PHE A 108 -0.60 12.58 -12.23
C PHE A 108 0.04 11.34 -11.60
N MET A 109 -0.75 10.28 -11.42
CA MET A 109 -0.27 9.00 -10.90
C MET A 109 -0.06 7.97 -12.02
N PRO A 110 1.18 7.69 -12.45
CA PRO A 110 1.45 6.63 -13.43
C PRO A 110 1.11 5.25 -12.85
N VAL A 111 0.81 4.30 -13.74
CA VAL A 111 0.76 2.87 -13.40
C VAL A 111 2.04 2.45 -12.67
N GLY A 112 1.98 1.46 -11.78
CA GLY A 112 3.12 1.04 -10.97
C GLY A 112 3.46 1.93 -9.77
N THR A 113 2.85 3.12 -9.65
CA THR A 113 2.92 3.92 -8.42
C THR A 113 2.35 3.10 -7.26
N ILE A 114 3.04 3.12 -6.13
CA ILE A 114 2.57 2.52 -4.88
C ILE A 114 2.12 3.66 -3.97
N LEU A 115 0.83 3.65 -3.67
CA LEU A 115 0.22 4.45 -2.63
C LEU A 115 0.28 3.68 -1.31
N THR A 116 0.77 4.31 -0.25
CA THR A 116 0.53 3.90 1.14
C THR A 116 -0.43 4.90 1.77
N TYR A 117 -1.54 4.45 2.34
CA TYR A 117 -2.52 5.35 2.95
C TYR A 117 -3.03 4.83 4.29
N HIS A 118 -3.46 5.73 5.16
CA HIS A 118 -4.13 5.43 6.42
C HIS A 118 -5.04 6.59 6.83
N TRP A 119 -5.96 6.32 7.75
CA TRP A 119 -6.87 7.30 8.33
C TRP A 119 -6.59 7.49 9.82
N THR A 120 -6.70 8.72 10.29
CA THR A 120 -6.81 9.05 11.72
C THR A 120 -8.20 9.64 11.95
N ILE A 121 -8.98 9.07 12.86
CA ILE A 121 -10.35 9.46 13.16
C ILE A 121 -10.37 10.12 14.53
N GLU A 122 -11.08 11.25 14.69
CA GLU A 122 -11.14 12.01 15.92
C GLU A 122 -12.59 12.27 16.36
N ASP A 123 -12.86 12.02 17.65
CA ASP A 123 -14.12 12.39 18.31
C ASP A 123 -14.11 13.84 18.82
N ILE A 124 -15.28 14.37 19.23
CA ILE A 124 -15.37 15.76 19.73
C ILE A 124 -14.61 16.01 21.04
N ASN A 125 -14.10 14.96 21.71
CA ASN A 125 -13.29 15.05 22.91
C ASN A 125 -11.79 14.94 22.61
N GLY A 126 -11.41 14.77 21.34
CA GLY A 126 -10.03 14.61 20.89
C GLY A 126 -9.47 13.20 21.06
N HIS A 127 -10.31 12.18 21.32
CA HIS A 127 -9.86 10.79 21.24
C HIS A 127 -9.65 10.41 19.79
N GLN A 128 -8.55 9.70 19.52
CA GLN A 128 -8.15 9.34 18.18
C GLN A 128 -8.08 7.82 18.00
N TYR A 129 -8.39 7.39 16.78
CA TYR A 129 -8.15 6.04 16.28
C TYR A 129 -7.36 6.13 14.98
N ASP A 130 -6.24 5.43 14.91
CA ASP A 130 -5.44 5.30 13.70
C ASP A 130 -5.73 3.96 13.02
N SER A 131 -6.10 3.99 11.74
CA SER A 131 -6.26 2.78 10.94
C SER A 131 -4.89 2.20 10.55
N GLU A 132 -4.87 0.89 10.30
CA GLU A 132 -3.68 0.23 9.73
C GLU A 132 -3.34 0.79 8.36
N ALA A 133 -2.06 1.03 8.11
CA ALA A 133 -1.59 1.51 6.81
C ALA A 133 -1.80 0.46 5.71
N LYS A 134 -2.49 0.85 4.65
CA LYS A 134 -2.79 0.03 3.48
C LYS A 134 -1.95 0.44 2.29
N LYS A 135 -1.58 -0.54 1.46
CA LYS A 135 -0.87 -0.30 0.20
C LYS A 135 -1.76 -0.60 -0.99
N PHE A 136 -1.73 0.29 -1.98
CA PHE A 136 -2.46 0.16 -3.22
C PHE A 136 -1.51 0.44 -4.39
N GLN A 137 -1.49 -0.43 -5.39
CA GLN A 137 -0.72 -0.20 -6.62
C GLN A 137 -1.63 0.40 -7.68
N ILE A 138 -1.25 1.58 -8.18
CA ILE A 138 -1.92 2.22 -9.31
C ILE A 138 -1.72 1.34 -10.53
N THR A 139 -2.82 0.90 -11.14
CA THR A 139 -2.83 0.10 -12.37
C THR A 139 -3.92 0.64 -13.27
N ASP A 140 -3.74 0.47 -14.58
CA ASP A 140 -4.81 0.83 -15.51
C ASP A 140 -5.95 -0.18 -15.39
N THR A 141 -7.00 0.23 -14.67
CA THR A 141 -8.14 -0.62 -14.32
C THR A 141 -9.04 -0.95 -15.52
N ARG A 142 -8.78 -0.34 -16.69
CA ARG A 142 -9.50 -0.62 -17.94
C ARG A 142 -9.14 -1.99 -18.52
N PHE A 143 -8.00 -2.57 -18.11
CA PHE A 143 -7.45 -3.77 -18.72
C PHE A 143 -7.18 -4.89 -17.71
N GLN A 144 -7.30 -6.13 -18.19
CA GLN A 144 -6.89 -7.33 -17.45
C GLN A 144 -5.43 -7.64 -17.82
N TRP A 145 -4.51 -7.14 -17.00
CA TRP A 145 -3.08 -7.28 -17.21
C TRP A 145 -2.60 -8.71 -16.98
N GLN A 146 -1.78 -9.19 -17.90
CA GLN A 146 -0.91 -10.34 -17.77
C GLN A 146 0.49 -9.87 -17.36
N HIS A 147 1.23 -10.73 -16.68
CA HIS A 147 2.55 -10.41 -16.12
C HIS A 147 3.54 -11.56 -16.33
N LEU A 148 4.77 -11.22 -16.70
CA LEU A 148 5.91 -12.13 -16.70
C LEU A 148 7.13 -11.43 -16.12
N SER A 149 8.00 -12.21 -15.49
CA SER A 149 9.25 -11.72 -14.94
C SER A 149 10.39 -12.70 -15.15
N GLN A 150 11.61 -12.18 -15.28
CA GLN A 150 12.85 -12.93 -15.30
C GLN A 150 13.96 -12.12 -14.62
N GLY A 151 14.37 -12.54 -13.43
CA GLY A 151 15.34 -11.81 -12.63
C GLY A 151 14.81 -10.42 -12.26
N LEU A 152 15.50 -9.37 -12.73
CA LEU A 152 15.11 -7.97 -12.50
C LEU A 152 14.22 -7.41 -13.61
N TYR A 153 13.82 -8.19 -14.61
CA TYR A 153 13.01 -7.71 -15.72
C TYR A 153 11.56 -8.15 -15.54
N GLN A 154 10.63 -7.23 -15.73
CA GLN A 154 9.20 -7.46 -15.64
C GLN A 154 8.48 -6.85 -16.83
N VAL A 155 7.48 -7.55 -17.37
CA VAL A 155 6.63 -7.05 -18.44
C VAL A 155 5.16 -7.28 -18.09
N ASN A 156 4.33 -6.28 -18.34
CA ASN A 156 2.88 -6.32 -18.20
C ASN A 156 2.27 -6.01 -19.56
N TRP A 157 1.32 -6.81 -20.00
CA TRP A 157 0.61 -6.61 -21.27
C TRP A 157 -0.83 -7.11 -21.14
N TYR A 158 -1.70 -6.78 -22.09
CA TYR A 158 -3.06 -7.32 -22.14
C TYR A 158 -3.47 -7.58 -23.59
N ASN A 159 -4.64 -8.17 -23.81
CA ASN A 159 -5.24 -8.40 -25.13
C ASN A 159 -4.36 -9.14 -26.17
N ARG A 160 -3.35 -9.89 -25.71
CA ARG A 160 -2.43 -10.70 -26.53
C ARG A 160 -2.06 -11.98 -25.79
N SER A 161 -1.56 -12.98 -26.52
CA SER A 161 -1.19 -14.28 -25.96
C SER A 161 0.01 -14.21 -25.02
N THR A 162 0.22 -15.27 -24.24
CA THR A 162 1.43 -15.42 -23.41
C THR A 162 2.72 -15.46 -24.23
N ASP A 163 2.68 -16.01 -25.46
CA ASP A 163 3.83 -16.01 -26.37
C ASP A 163 4.30 -14.59 -26.69
N PHE A 164 3.36 -13.64 -26.85
CA PHE A 164 3.69 -12.23 -27.02
C PHE A 164 4.41 -11.67 -25.78
N GLY A 165 3.92 -11.96 -24.57
CA GLY A 165 4.60 -11.59 -23.33
C GLY A 165 6.03 -12.16 -23.22
N GLN A 166 6.24 -13.39 -23.68
CA GLN A 166 7.57 -14.02 -23.71
C GLN A 166 8.52 -13.34 -24.71
N ILE A 167 8.00 -12.91 -25.87
CA ILE A 167 8.76 -12.11 -26.84
C ILE A 167 9.16 -10.78 -26.20
N LEU A 168 8.23 -10.05 -25.58
CA LEU A 168 8.51 -8.79 -24.89
C LEU A 168 9.59 -8.96 -23.83
N LEU A 169 9.43 -9.94 -22.92
CA LEU A 169 10.41 -10.19 -21.86
C LEU A 169 11.80 -10.49 -22.40
N THR A 170 11.88 -11.28 -23.48
CA THR A 170 13.14 -11.63 -24.14
C THR A 170 13.79 -10.39 -24.77
N GLN A 171 13.03 -9.58 -25.50
CA GLN A 171 13.51 -8.35 -26.13
C GLN A 171 13.98 -7.33 -25.09
N THR A 172 13.17 -7.06 -24.06
CA THR A 172 13.52 -6.16 -22.95
C THR A 172 14.79 -6.61 -22.25
N THR A 173 14.90 -7.91 -21.94
CA THR A 173 16.10 -8.49 -21.31
C THR A 173 17.34 -8.30 -22.19
N ASN A 174 17.25 -8.56 -23.50
CA ASN A 174 18.38 -8.43 -24.42
C ASN A 174 18.81 -6.96 -24.60
N SER A 175 17.85 -6.05 -24.77
CA SER A 175 18.10 -4.62 -24.92
C SER A 175 18.78 -4.04 -23.67
N LEU A 176 18.28 -4.36 -22.49
CA LEU A 176 18.85 -3.87 -21.23
C LEU A 176 20.23 -4.49 -20.95
N LYS A 177 20.43 -5.79 -21.21
CA LYS A 177 21.77 -6.41 -21.11
C LYS A 177 22.80 -5.71 -21.98
N ARG A 178 22.44 -5.34 -23.21
CA ARG A 178 23.34 -4.59 -24.11
C ARG A 178 23.70 -3.22 -23.53
N ILE A 179 22.72 -2.49 -23.01
CA ILE A 179 22.94 -1.18 -22.36
C ILE A 179 23.89 -1.33 -21.16
N TYR A 180 23.62 -2.25 -20.25
CA TYR A 180 24.46 -2.43 -19.05
C TYR A 180 25.86 -2.98 -19.35
N THR A 181 26.02 -3.77 -20.41
CA THR A 181 27.34 -4.19 -20.90
C THR A 181 28.15 -2.99 -21.38
N ASN A 182 27.52 -2.05 -22.09
CA ASN A 182 28.18 -0.84 -22.59
C ASN A 182 28.48 0.18 -21.47
N LEU A 183 27.60 0.30 -20.48
CA LEU A 183 27.76 1.21 -19.34
C LEU A 183 28.65 0.63 -18.21
N GLY A 184 29.05 -0.65 -18.31
CA GLY A 184 29.91 -1.31 -17.34
C GLY A 184 29.31 -1.49 -15.94
N THR A 185 27.99 -1.30 -15.78
CA THR A 185 27.31 -1.37 -14.48
C THR A 185 26.08 -2.27 -14.59
N PRO A 186 25.93 -3.30 -13.74
CA PRO A 186 24.76 -4.16 -13.77
C PRO A 186 23.54 -3.46 -13.15
N LEU A 187 22.35 -3.86 -13.61
CA LEU A 187 21.08 -3.41 -13.05
C LEU A 187 20.95 -3.82 -11.56
N GLN A 188 20.56 -2.86 -10.71
CA GLN A 188 20.43 -3.07 -9.27
C GLN A 188 18.98 -3.16 -8.78
N LYS A 189 18.03 -2.64 -9.56
CA LYS A 189 16.61 -2.59 -9.22
C LYS A 189 15.78 -3.26 -10.32
N PRO A 190 14.61 -3.83 -10.00
CA PRO A 190 13.72 -4.31 -11.03
C PRO A 190 13.35 -3.21 -12.03
N VAL A 191 13.31 -3.55 -13.31
CA VAL A 191 12.78 -2.71 -14.39
C VAL A 191 11.45 -3.28 -14.84
N ASN A 192 10.43 -2.44 -14.84
CA ASN A 192 9.07 -2.83 -15.19
C ASN A 192 8.65 -2.19 -16.52
N LEU A 193 8.06 -2.98 -17.42
CA LEU A 193 7.55 -2.48 -18.70
C LEU A 193 6.03 -2.69 -18.76
N TRP A 194 5.29 -1.63 -19.02
CA TRP A 194 3.84 -1.68 -19.29
C TRP A 194 3.62 -1.51 -20.79
N VAL A 195 3.01 -2.52 -21.41
CA VAL A 195 2.80 -2.56 -22.86
C VAL A 195 1.33 -2.45 -23.17
N TYR A 196 0.97 -1.36 -23.83
CA TYR A 196 -0.36 -1.09 -24.33
C TYR A 196 -0.53 -1.64 -25.75
N ASP A 197 -1.72 -2.14 -26.03
CA ASP A 197 -2.02 -2.87 -27.26
C ASP A 197 -2.19 -1.96 -28.48
N ASN A 198 -2.59 -0.71 -28.25
CA ASN A 198 -2.82 0.29 -29.29
C ASN A 198 -2.57 1.71 -28.74
N ASN A 199 -2.51 2.67 -29.67
CA ASN A 199 -2.20 4.07 -29.38
C ASN A 199 -3.26 4.73 -28.50
N ASP A 200 -4.55 4.46 -28.75
CA ASP A 200 -5.64 5.11 -28.01
C ASP A 200 -5.55 4.75 -26.51
N ASP A 201 -5.36 3.46 -26.21
CA ASP A 201 -5.20 2.96 -24.86
C ASP A 201 -3.95 3.53 -24.17
N PHE A 202 -2.84 3.62 -24.91
CA PHE A 202 -1.60 4.21 -24.42
C PHE A 202 -1.76 5.71 -24.13
N HIS A 203 -2.18 6.53 -25.09
CA HIS A 203 -2.27 7.98 -24.94
C HIS A 203 -3.27 8.39 -23.86
N SER A 204 -4.37 7.66 -23.74
CA SER A 204 -5.35 7.89 -22.68
C SER A 204 -4.88 7.42 -21.30
N SER A 205 -3.72 6.77 -21.19
CA SER A 205 -3.06 6.44 -19.91
C SER A 205 -2.01 7.48 -19.49
N LEU A 206 -1.74 8.49 -20.31
CA LEU A 206 -0.71 9.50 -20.06
C LEU A 206 -1.29 10.72 -19.34
N PRO A 207 -0.43 11.59 -18.75
CA PRO A 207 -0.87 12.89 -18.26
C PRO A 207 -1.64 13.67 -19.34
N PRO A 208 -2.65 14.47 -18.95
CA PRO A 208 -3.36 15.32 -19.90
C PRO A 208 -2.40 16.18 -20.73
N ASP A 209 -2.75 16.47 -21.98
CA ASP A 209 -1.95 17.23 -22.96
C ASP A 209 -0.59 16.61 -23.36
N THR A 210 -0.37 15.33 -23.07
CA THR A 210 0.77 14.60 -23.64
C THR A 210 0.64 14.52 -25.17
N VAL A 211 1.72 14.80 -25.90
CA VAL A 211 1.70 14.84 -27.37
C VAL A 211 1.41 13.47 -27.99
N GLU A 212 0.58 13.44 -29.01
CA GLU A 212 0.05 12.21 -29.66
C GLU A 212 1.10 11.37 -30.42
N TRP A 213 2.31 11.87 -30.64
CA TRP A 213 3.36 11.13 -31.37
C TRP A 213 4.31 10.36 -30.45
N VAL A 214 4.10 10.39 -29.14
CA VAL A 214 4.88 9.61 -28.17
C VAL A 214 4.57 8.12 -28.33
N GLY A 215 5.57 7.29 -28.65
CA GLY A 215 5.45 5.82 -28.67
C GLY A 215 5.82 5.14 -27.34
N GLY A 216 6.38 5.90 -26.39
CA GLY A 216 6.75 5.42 -25.08
C GLY A 216 7.17 6.52 -24.12
N VAL A 217 6.96 6.29 -22.82
CA VAL A 217 7.35 7.18 -21.73
C VAL A 217 8.10 6.40 -20.66
N THR A 218 9.10 7.02 -20.04
CA THR A 218 9.86 6.42 -18.93
C THR A 218 9.57 7.17 -17.63
N PHE A 219 9.29 6.43 -16.56
CA PHE A 219 9.12 6.96 -15.20
C PHE A 219 10.30 6.48 -14.35
N PHE A 220 11.38 7.27 -14.34
CA PHE A 220 12.67 6.88 -13.75
C PHE A 220 12.58 6.58 -12.25
N GLN A 221 11.78 7.36 -11.51
CA GLN A 221 11.54 7.19 -10.07
C GLN A 221 11.00 5.79 -9.75
N LEU A 222 10.20 5.24 -10.66
CA LEU A 222 9.57 3.92 -10.54
C LEU A 222 10.38 2.80 -11.22
N ASN A 223 11.51 3.12 -11.87
CA ASN A 223 12.28 2.17 -12.69
C ASN A 223 11.42 1.46 -13.73
N GLN A 224 10.56 2.21 -14.43
CA GLN A 224 9.65 1.61 -15.40
C GLN A 224 9.51 2.44 -16.68
N ALA A 225 8.96 1.80 -17.70
CA ALA A 225 8.49 2.46 -18.91
C ALA A 225 7.08 1.97 -19.27
N SER A 226 6.34 2.83 -19.95
CA SER A 226 5.08 2.49 -20.60
C SER A 226 5.23 2.73 -22.09
N VAL A 227 4.85 1.76 -22.92
CA VAL A 227 5.03 1.82 -24.38
C VAL A 227 3.80 1.27 -25.10
N VAL A 228 3.64 1.65 -26.36
CA VAL A 228 2.70 1.01 -27.28
C VAL A 228 3.45 0.12 -28.28
N VAL A 229 2.90 -1.07 -28.52
CA VAL A 229 3.45 -2.03 -29.49
C VAL A 229 2.33 -2.48 -30.41
N SER A 230 2.30 -1.92 -31.62
CA SER A 230 1.25 -2.16 -32.61
C SER A 230 1.43 -3.49 -33.36
N GLY A 231 2.60 -4.13 -33.24
CA GLY A 231 2.93 -5.42 -33.85
C GLY A 231 4.28 -5.99 -33.41
N PRO A 232 4.58 -7.27 -33.69
CA PRO A 232 5.83 -7.92 -33.28
C PRO A 232 7.08 -7.36 -34.00
N ASP A 233 6.90 -6.71 -35.15
CA ASP A 233 7.95 -6.01 -35.91
C ASP A 233 7.97 -4.50 -35.62
N ASP A 234 7.18 -4.03 -34.64
CA ASP A 234 7.12 -2.62 -34.29
C ASP A 234 8.43 -2.20 -33.62
N ILE A 235 9.23 -1.43 -34.36
CA ILE A 235 10.56 -0.96 -33.95
C ILE A 235 10.51 0.11 -32.84
N THR A 236 9.31 0.47 -32.35
CA THR A 236 9.10 1.43 -31.25
C THR A 236 9.88 1.04 -30.00
N LEU A 237 9.94 -0.25 -29.64
CA LEU A 237 10.71 -0.71 -28.48
C LEU A 237 12.22 -0.42 -28.61
N SER A 238 12.75 -0.41 -29.84
CA SER A 238 14.15 -0.08 -30.11
C SER A 238 14.39 1.42 -30.29
N ARG A 239 13.37 2.20 -30.63
CA ARG A 239 13.48 3.66 -30.84
C ARG A 239 13.27 4.45 -29.55
N ASP A 240 12.34 4.01 -28.71
CA ASP A 240 11.80 4.79 -27.58
C ASP A 240 12.48 4.48 -26.24
N LEU A 241 13.31 3.43 -26.18
CA LEU A 241 14.31 3.26 -25.13
C LEU A 241 15.56 4.08 -25.51
N PRO A 242 16.18 4.83 -24.58
CA PRO A 242 17.30 5.71 -24.92
C PRO A 242 18.43 4.90 -25.58
N MET A 243 18.61 5.12 -26.87
CA MET A 243 19.59 4.45 -27.73
C MET A 243 20.89 5.22 -27.90
N ASN A 244 21.06 6.35 -27.22
CA ASN A 244 22.27 7.17 -27.31
C ASN A 244 22.87 7.42 -25.93
#